data_AF-A0A964W1Z2-F1
#
_entry.id   AF-A0A964W1Z2-F1
#
_cell.length_a   1.000
_cell.length_b   1.000
_cell.length_c   1.000
_cell.angle_alpha   90.00
_cell.angle_beta   90.00
_cell.angle_gamma   90.00
#
_symmetry.space_group_name_H-M   'P 1'
#
loop_
_entity.id
_entity.type
_entity.pdbx_description
1 polymer ?
#
loop_
_entity_poly.entity_id
_entity_poly.type
_entity_poly.pdbx_seq_one_letter_code
_entity_poly.pdbx_strand_id
1 'polypeptide(L)'
;MKKKLITSLLITTFTISLITSTTTKAIAIDSIQNLEDTNNLIIAENEGAEIENSATTSSAATIEINENIIISEPTIEQESLENSDLQTEYTKVLEVLHNFKTTNNTTEADIINSIKDCIDSSIAVSFVSFGTSEEQVFKKIDATIETQGSITGIINISNGNWSKDIQVNLSIDKLIIVKDNAVAKLDAEIEGSNSEKKLIIGQVITVNITGYNAAGEKVKLDESKLKYKWYANGKEVGNDKNLEITQDMVDKFISCNLEYPDEV
;
A
#
# COMPACT_ATOMS: atom_id res chain seq x y z
N MET A 1 2.88 32.30 36.50
CA MET A 1 2.57 31.09 35.70
C MET A 1 1.21 31.24 35.03
N LYS A 2 1.17 31.54 33.73
CA LYS A 2 0.04 31.29 32.81
C LYS A 2 0.63 31.20 31.40
N LYS A 3 0.77 29.99 30.85
CA LYS A 3 1.13 29.78 29.43
C LYS A 3 -0.15 29.85 28.62
N LYS A 4 -0.21 30.78 27.66
CA LYS A 4 -1.29 30.86 26.67
C LYS A 4 -0.84 30.10 25.42
N LEU A 5 -1.64 29.11 25.05
CA LEU A 5 -1.58 28.34 23.81
C LEU A 5 -2.05 29.24 22.66
N ILE A 6 -1.30 29.35 21.58
CA ILE A 6 -1.81 29.78 20.28
C ILE A 6 -1.30 28.78 19.24
N THR A 7 -2.23 27.95 18.80
CA THR A 7 -2.15 27.04 17.66
C THR A 7 -1.99 27.85 16.38
N SER A 8 -1.03 27.49 15.52
CA SER A 8 -1.01 27.95 14.13
C SER A 8 -0.61 26.82 13.20
N LEU A 9 -1.53 26.57 12.28
CA LEU A 9 -1.51 25.69 11.12
C LEU A 9 -0.27 25.93 10.26
N LEU A 10 0.53 24.90 9.99
CA LEU A 10 1.61 24.96 9.00
C LEU A 10 1.10 24.35 7.69
N ILE A 11 0.68 25.20 6.75
CA ILE A 11 0.48 24.81 5.35
C ILE A 11 1.81 25.13 4.66
N THR A 12 2.57 24.11 4.30
CA THR A 12 3.81 24.29 3.52
C THR A 12 3.53 23.91 2.08
N THR A 13 3.22 24.92 1.27
CA THR A 13 3.33 24.82 -0.20
C THR A 13 4.80 24.93 -0.56
N PHE A 14 5.33 23.92 -1.24
CA PHE A 14 6.69 23.92 -1.76
C PHE A 14 6.71 24.64 -3.11
N THR A 15 7.32 25.83 -3.17
CA THR A 15 7.70 26.47 -4.43
C THR A 15 9.21 26.30 -4.61
N ILE A 16 9.60 25.63 -5.68
CA ILE A 16 11.00 25.52 -6.10
C ILE A 16 11.38 26.90 -6.66
N SER A 17 12.27 27.60 -5.98
CA SER A 17 12.93 28.79 -6.51
C SER A 17 14.38 28.43 -6.83
N LEU A 18 14.71 28.51 -8.11
CA LEU A 18 16.05 28.32 -8.64
C LEU A 18 16.93 29.48 -8.16
N ILE A 19 17.97 29.19 -7.37
CA ILE A 19 19.00 30.16 -7.01
C ILE A 19 20.30 29.70 -7.65
N THR A 20 20.72 30.39 -8.72
CA THR A 20 22.09 30.31 -9.23
C THR A 20 22.96 31.23 -8.38
N SER A 21 23.92 30.68 -7.63
CA SER A 21 25.01 31.46 -7.05
C SER A 21 26.34 31.04 -7.64
N THR A 22 26.93 31.90 -8.45
CA THR A 22 28.34 31.81 -8.86
C THR A 22 29.22 32.37 -7.76
N THR A 23 30.11 31.55 -7.22
CA THR A 23 31.28 32.02 -6.46
C THR A 23 32.52 31.26 -6.91
N THR A 24 33.36 31.99 -7.64
CA THR A 24 34.75 31.62 -7.96
C THR A 24 35.52 31.44 -6.66
N LYS A 25 36.08 30.26 -6.42
CA LYS A 25 37.05 30.03 -5.35
C LYS A 25 38.27 29.36 -5.95
N ALA A 26 39.41 30.05 -5.84
CA ALA A 26 40.71 29.57 -6.26
C ALA A 26 41.02 28.21 -5.60
N ILE A 27 41.36 27.22 -6.40
CA ILE A 27 41.85 25.92 -5.92
C ILE A 27 43.33 26.13 -5.57
N ALA A 28 43.62 26.09 -4.27
CA ALA A 28 44.98 25.99 -3.79
C ALA A 28 45.52 24.59 -4.15
N ILE A 29 46.61 24.60 -4.91
CA ILE A 29 47.47 23.45 -5.18
C ILE A 29 48.18 23.13 -3.87
N ASP A 30 47.81 22.04 -3.21
CA ASP A 30 48.72 21.18 -2.44
C ASP A 30 47.97 19.96 -1.89
N SER A 31 48.52 18.77 -2.16
CA SER A 31 48.19 17.45 -1.58
C SER A 31 47.25 16.53 -2.38
N ILE A 32 47.69 16.01 -3.53
CA ILE A 32 47.52 14.58 -3.86
C ILE A 32 48.84 14.07 -4.43
N GLN A 33 49.62 13.39 -3.59
CA GLN A 33 50.74 12.54 -4.00
C GLN A 33 50.20 11.18 -4.47
N ASN A 34 50.87 10.65 -5.50
CA ASN A 34 50.88 9.25 -5.95
C ASN A 34 49.59 8.64 -6.53
N LEU A 35 49.48 8.75 -7.85
CA LEU A 35 49.02 7.67 -8.73
C LEU A 35 50.06 7.52 -9.86
N GLU A 36 51.27 7.07 -9.51
CA GLU A 36 52.09 6.31 -10.46
C GLU A 36 51.47 4.91 -10.52
N ASP A 37 50.77 4.60 -11.60
CA ASP A 37 51.05 3.40 -12.39
C ASP A 37 50.07 3.29 -13.57
N THR A 38 50.67 3.32 -14.77
CA THR A 38 50.12 2.92 -16.07
C THR A 38 48.95 3.74 -16.66
N ASN A 39 49.28 4.86 -17.28
CA ASN A 39 48.67 5.20 -18.57
C ASN A 39 49.77 5.46 -19.59
N ASN A 40 49.85 4.52 -20.53
CA ASN A 40 50.85 4.42 -21.57
C ASN A 40 50.67 5.59 -22.56
N LEU A 41 51.50 6.62 -22.41
CA LEU A 41 51.59 7.72 -23.38
C LEU A 41 52.40 7.19 -24.58
N ILE A 42 51.72 6.76 -25.64
CA ILE A 42 52.38 6.48 -26.92
C ILE A 42 52.71 7.84 -27.57
N ILE A 43 53.90 8.35 -27.31
CA ILE A 43 54.49 9.41 -28.12
C ILE A 43 55.08 8.72 -29.35
N ALA A 44 54.51 8.98 -30.52
CA ALA A 44 55.18 8.67 -31.78
C ALA A 44 56.41 9.56 -31.88
N GLU A 45 57.58 8.93 -31.92
CA GLU A 45 58.86 9.58 -32.19
C GLU A 45 58.78 10.32 -33.53
N ASN A 46 59.00 11.63 -33.51
CA ASN A 46 59.45 12.34 -34.69
C ASN A 46 60.89 12.77 -34.42
N GLU A 47 61.79 12.29 -35.27
CA GLU A 47 63.23 12.45 -35.17
C GLU A 47 63.64 13.94 -35.16
N GLY A 48 64.57 14.26 -34.28
CA GLY A 48 65.47 15.40 -34.44
C GLY A 48 65.05 16.70 -33.76
N ALA A 49 65.48 16.90 -32.51
CA ALA A 49 66.07 18.16 -32.04
C ALA A 49 66.64 17.99 -30.63
N GLU A 50 67.90 18.41 -30.47
CA GLU A 50 68.66 18.40 -29.23
C GLU A 50 68.05 19.30 -28.16
N ILE A 51 68.12 18.84 -26.91
CA ILE A 51 67.75 19.62 -25.73
C ILE A 51 68.99 20.39 -25.27
N GLU A 52 69.01 21.70 -25.47
CA GLU A 52 69.89 22.58 -24.69
C GLU A 52 69.07 23.41 -23.70
N ASN A 53 69.47 23.29 -22.43
CA ASN A 53 68.89 23.96 -21.29
C ASN A 53 69.73 25.21 -20.99
N SER A 54 69.18 26.41 -21.18
CA SER A 54 69.78 27.63 -20.62
C SER A 54 68.71 28.63 -20.21
N ALA A 55 68.63 28.90 -18.91
CA ALA A 55 67.87 29.99 -18.33
C ALA A 55 68.39 31.36 -18.83
N THR A 56 67.52 32.35 -19.05
CA THR A 56 67.53 33.68 -18.40
C THR A 56 66.59 34.72 -19.06
N THR A 57 65.93 35.48 -18.18
CA THR A 57 65.48 36.89 -18.28
C THR A 57 64.55 37.37 -19.40
N SER A 58 63.30 37.67 -18.98
CA SER A 58 62.49 38.87 -19.29
C SER A 58 62.75 39.61 -20.61
N SER A 59 61.83 39.49 -21.56
CA SER A 59 61.03 40.60 -22.14
C SER A 59 60.17 40.09 -23.31
N ALA A 60 59.04 40.75 -23.51
CA ALA A 60 57.86 40.31 -24.25
C ALA A 60 58.11 39.84 -25.69
N ALA A 61 57.59 38.65 -26.01
CA ALA A 61 57.24 38.25 -27.36
C ALA A 61 55.72 38.29 -27.49
N THR A 62 55.21 39.22 -28.29
CA THR A 62 53.83 39.22 -28.77
C THR A 62 53.69 38.05 -29.74
N ILE A 63 53.00 36.99 -29.33
CA ILE A 63 52.60 35.90 -30.24
C ILE A 63 51.20 36.25 -30.73
N GLU A 64 51.09 36.69 -31.98
CA GLU A 64 49.82 36.67 -32.71
C GLU A 64 49.45 35.21 -32.93
N ILE A 65 48.51 34.72 -32.14
CA ILE A 65 47.89 33.42 -32.36
C ILE A 65 46.87 33.62 -33.47
N ASN A 66 47.22 33.20 -34.68
CA ASN A 66 46.29 33.11 -35.80
C ASN A 66 45.16 32.16 -35.37
N GLU A 67 43.92 32.64 -35.42
CA GLU A 67 42.72 31.93 -34.99
C GLU A 67 42.60 30.56 -35.67
N ASN A 68 42.82 29.50 -34.90
CA ASN A 68 42.03 28.26 -34.90
C ASN A 68 42.57 27.30 -33.84
N ILE A 69 42.41 27.68 -32.57
CA ILE A 69 42.43 26.69 -31.49
C ILE A 69 41.00 26.19 -31.38
N ILE A 70 40.71 25.03 -31.99
CA ILE A 70 39.56 24.23 -31.58
C ILE A 70 39.94 23.66 -30.22
N ILE A 71 39.57 24.37 -29.17
CA ILE A 71 39.49 23.78 -27.84
C ILE A 71 38.28 22.86 -27.96
N SER A 72 38.51 21.57 -28.24
CA SER A 72 37.50 20.58 -27.95
C SER A 72 37.20 20.72 -26.48
N GLU A 73 35.99 21.16 -26.16
CA GLU A 73 35.49 21.18 -24.79
C GLU A 73 35.84 19.83 -24.15
N PRO A 74 36.28 19.79 -22.88
CA PRO A 74 36.40 18.53 -22.17
C PRO A 74 35.02 17.89 -22.23
N THR A 75 34.90 16.86 -23.06
CA THR A 75 33.67 16.09 -23.15
C THR A 75 33.54 15.40 -21.80
N ILE A 76 32.64 15.90 -20.97
CA ILE A 76 32.19 15.19 -19.77
C ILE A 76 31.32 14.04 -20.29
N GLU A 77 31.94 12.92 -20.61
CA GLU A 77 31.28 11.60 -20.60
C GLU A 77 31.77 10.92 -19.31
N GLN A 78 30.94 10.48 -18.36
CA GLN A 78 29.65 9.82 -18.51
C GLN A 78 28.75 10.10 -17.29
N GLU A 79 27.59 10.72 -17.55
CA GLU A 79 26.32 10.30 -16.94
C GLU A 79 25.30 10.22 -18.08
N SER A 80 24.60 9.10 -18.17
CA SER A 80 23.56 8.75 -19.16
C SER A 80 23.99 8.31 -20.57
N LEU A 81 24.65 7.15 -20.66
CA LEU A 81 24.07 6.14 -21.55
C LEU A 81 23.02 5.43 -20.69
N GLU A 82 21.78 5.92 -20.68
CA GLU A 82 20.68 5.06 -20.25
C GLU A 82 20.79 3.79 -21.09
N ASN A 83 20.99 2.64 -20.43
CA ASN A 83 20.83 1.37 -21.11
C ASN A 83 19.35 1.31 -21.53
N SER A 84 19.10 1.64 -22.79
CA SER A 84 17.77 1.71 -23.38
C SER A 84 16.97 0.45 -23.12
N ASP A 85 17.65 -0.70 -23.05
CA ASP A 85 17.01 -1.99 -22.77
C ASP A 85 16.57 -2.05 -21.29
N LEU A 86 17.46 -1.77 -20.33
CA LEU A 86 17.08 -1.75 -18.90
C LEU A 86 16.02 -0.69 -18.57
N GLN A 87 16.05 0.45 -19.26
CA GLN A 87 15.05 1.51 -19.09
C GLN A 87 13.68 1.14 -19.69
N THR A 88 13.68 0.39 -20.80
CA THR A 88 12.46 -0.20 -21.37
C THR A 88 11.85 -1.20 -20.38
N GLU A 89 12.66 -2.08 -19.80
CA GLU A 89 12.18 -3.06 -18.81
C GLU A 89 11.70 -2.39 -17.51
N TYR A 90 12.39 -1.35 -17.03
CA TYR A 90 11.93 -0.53 -15.90
C TYR A 90 10.52 0.01 -16.12
N THR A 91 10.22 0.50 -17.32
CA THR A 91 8.89 1.04 -17.67
C THR A 91 7.82 -0.04 -17.59
N LYS A 92 8.10 -1.25 -18.10
CA LYS A 92 7.19 -2.39 -18.00
C LYS A 92 6.94 -2.81 -16.55
N VAL A 93 7.97 -2.81 -15.71
CA VAL A 93 7.80 -3.13 -14.27
C VAL A 93 6.84 -2.13 -13.61
N LEU A 94 6.99 -0.83 -13.88
CA LEU A 94 6.08 0.19 -13.35
C LEU A 94 4.63 -0.04 -13.81
N GLU A 95 4.43 -0.41 -15.08
CA GLU A 95 3.10 -0.73 -15.63
C GLU A 95 2.48 -1.96 -14.96
N VAL A 96 3.26 -3.03 -14.75
CA VAL A 96 2.82 -4.23 -14.03
C VAL A 96 2.41 -3.84 -12.61
N LEU A 97 3.27 -3.13 -11.87
CA LEU A 97 2.98 -2.72 -10.49
C LEU A 97 1.74 -1.82 -10.40
N HIS A 98 1.53 -0.92 -11.36
CA HIS A 98 0.35 -0.05 -11.40
C HIS A 98 -0.96 -0.85 -11.58
N ASN A 99 -0.92 -1.89 -12.40
CA ASN A 99 -2.10 -2.70 -12.71
C ASN A 99 -2.29 -3.92 -11.80
N PHE A 100 -1.29 -4.25 -10.99
CA PHE A 100 -1.29 -5.43 -10.14
C PHE A 100 -2.42 -5.38 -9.11
N LYS A 101 -3.24 -6.44 -9.07
CA LYS A 101 -4.31 -6.59 -8.09
C LYS A 101 -3.82 -7.35 -6.87
N THR A 102 -3.85 -6.70 -5.72
CA THR A 102 -3.39 -7.26 -4.45
C THR A 102 -4.55 -7.78 -3.60
N THR A 103 -4.25 -8.78 -2.77
CA THR A 103 -5.16 -9.33 -1.75
C THR A 103 -4.33 -9.68 -0.50
N ASN A 104 -4.99 -10.01 0.62
CA ASN A 104 -4.30 -10.54 1.80
C ASN A 104 -3.51 -11.83 1.52
N ASN A 105 -3.84 -12.55 0.44
CA ASN A 105 -3.11 -13.76 0.05
C ASN A 105 -1.91 -13.47 -0.86
N THR A 106 -1.74 -12.24 -1.34
CA THR A 106 -0.59 -11.87 -2.17
C THR A 106 0.72 -12.12 -1.43
N THR A 107 1.67 -12.73 -2.14
CA THR A 107 3.02 -13.05 -1.71
C THR A 107 4.06 -12.28 -2.52
N GLU A 108 5.30 -12.28 -2.04
CA GLU A 108 6.45 -11.73 -2.78
C GLU A 108 6.61 -12.38 -4.17
N ALA A 109 6.46 -13.71 -4.21
CA ALA A 109 6.60 -14.49 -5.44
C ALA A 109 5.54 -14.12 -6.48
N ASP A 110 4.30 -13.81 -6.07
CA ASP A 110 3.24 -13.41 -7.01
C ASP A 110 3.60 -12.14 -7.77
N ILE A 111 4.17 -11.16 -7.06
CA ILE A 111 4.61 -9.88 -7.64
C ILE A 111 5.81 -10.13 -8.57
N ILE A 112 6.82 -10.87 -8.11
CA ILE A 112 8.03 -11.14 -8.89
C ILE A 112 7.71 -11.94 -10.15
N ASN A 113 6.84 -12.93 -10.07
CA ASN A 113 6.45 -13.74 -11.24
C ASN A 113 5.66 -12.89 -12.25
N SER A 114 4.74 -12.05 -11.78
CA SER A 114 3.98 -11.15 -12.67
C SER A 114 4.88 -10.15 -13.41
N ILE A 115 5.95 -9.69 -12.75
CA ILE A 115 6.97 -8.88 -13.40
C ILE A 115 7.74 -9.70 -14.43
N LYS A 116 8.24 -10.89 -14.06
CA LYS A 116 9.02 -11.78 -14.94
C LYS A 116 8.27 -12.21 -16.20
N ASP A 117 6.94 -12.31 -16.12
CA ASP A 117 6.09 -12.64 -17.27
C ASP A 117 6.03 -11.52 -18.32
N CYS A 118 6.43 -10.30 -17.98
CA CYS A 118 6.35 -9.13 -18.86
C CYS A 118 7.71 -8.59 -19.32
N ILE A 119 8.80 -8.98 -18.66
CA ILE A 119 10.14 -8.46 -18.96
C ILE A 119 11.04 -9.49 -19.64
N ASP A 120 12.19 -9.03 -20.15
CA ASP A 120 13.20 -9.93 -20.69
C ASP A 120 13.78 -10.87 -19.61
N SER A 121 13.88 -12.16 -19.93
CA SER A 121 14.40 -13.20 -19.03
C SER A 121 15.86 -13.01 -18.58
N SER A 122 16.63 -12.20 -19.30
CA SER A 122 18.00 -11.80 -18.92
C SER A 122 18.04 -10.79 -17.77
N ILE A 123 16.92 -10.18 -17.43
CA ILE A 123 16.80 -9.26 -16.29
C ILE A 123 16.56 -10.05 -15.01
N ALA A 124 17.50 -9.94 -14.08
CA ALA A 124 17.32 -10.38 -12.72
C ALA A 124 16.35 -9.45 -11.98
N VAL A 125 15.42 -10.03 -11.23
CA VAL A 125 14.43 -9.31 -10.40
C VAL A 125 14.35 -9.95 -9.04
N SER A 126 14.50 -9.15 -8.00
CA SER A 126 14.38 -9.58 -6.61
C SER A 126 13.98 -8.42 -5.71
N PHE A 127 13.27 -8.70 -4.61
CA PHE A 127 13.20 -7.73 -3.53
C PHE A 127 14.55 -7.58 -2.85
N VAL A 128 14.82 -6.37 -2.38
CA VAL A 128 15.98 -6.10 -1.54
C VAL A 128 15.77 -6.82 -0.20
N SER A 129 16.60 -7.81 0.08
CA SER A 129 16.50 -8.64 1.28
C SER A 129 17.17 -8.01 2.51
N PHE A 130 18.03 -7.00 2.31
CA PHE A 130 18.72 -6.28 3.37
C PHE A 130 18.76 -4.79 3.02
N GLY A 131 18.19 -3.96 3.89
CA GLY A 131 18.19 -2.51 3.74
C GLY A 131 18.51 -1.81 5.06
N THR A 132 18.92 -0.56 4.97
CA THR A 132 19.22 0.29 6.15
C THR A 132 17.96 0.85 6.84
N SER A 133 16.78 0.64 6.25
CA SER A 133 15.47 1.04 6.76
C SER A 133 14.43 -0.08 6.58
N GLU A 134 13.48 -0.21 7.51
CA GLU A 134 12.37 -1.18 7.45
C GLU A 134 11.50 -1.06 6.19
N GLU A 135 11.56 0.08 5.51
CA GLU A 135 10.77 0.36 4.29
C GLU A 135 11.37 -0.28 3.03
N GLN A 136 12.61 -0.77 3.09
CA GLN A 136 13.31 -1.32 1.92
C GLN A 136 12.99 -2.80 1.68
N VAL A 137 12.67 -3.55 2.74
CA VAL A 137 12.37 -4.98 2.66
C VAL A 137 10.90 -5.23 2.36
N PHE A 138 10.56 -6.39 1.79
CA PHE A 138 9.17 -6.78 1.57
C PHE A 138 8.40 -6.79 2.89
N LYS A 139 7.36 -5.97 2.98
CA LYS A 139 6.49 -5.86 4.14
C LYS A 139 5.04 -5.85 3.68
N LYS A 140 4.22 -6.63 4.38
CA LYS A 140 2.78 -6.69 4.16
C LYS A 140 2.02 -6.41 5.45
N ILE A 141 0.99 -5.61 5.33
CA ILE A 141 -0.03 -5.40 6.36
C ILE A 141 -1.36 -5.84 5.73
N ASP A 142 -2.01 -6.84 6.32
CA ASP A 142 -3.27 -7.35 5.79
C ASP A 142 -4.39 -6.31 5.95
N ALA A 143 -5.28 -6.28 4.96
CA ALA A 143 -6.52 -5.53 5.02
C ALA A 143 -7.50 -6.20 6.02
N THR A 144 -8.33 -5.37 6.64
CA THR A 144 -9.46 -5.81 7.45
C THR A 144 -10.76 -5.27 6.87
N ILE A 145 -11.89 -5.57 7.51
CA ILE A 145 -13.18 -4.95 7.19
C ILE A 145 -13.21 -3.44 7.47
N GLU A 146 -12.33 -2.95 8.34
CA GLU A 146 -12.29 -1.54 8.77
C GLU A 146 -11.16 -0.75 8.08
N THR A 147 -10.04 -1.41 7.79
CA THR A 147 -8.79 -0.79 7.34
C THR A 147 -8.29 -1.40 6.03
N GLN A 148 -7.78 -0.56 5.13
CA GLN A 148 -7.03 -1.06 3.97
C GLN A 148 -5.72 -1.69 4.44
N GLY A 149 -5.24 -2.67 3.68
CA GLY A 149 -3.92 -3.25 3.84
C GLY A 149 -2.90 -2.58 2.93
N SER A 150 -1.64 -2.98 3.04
CA SER A 150 -0.57 -2.48 2.19
C SER A 150 0.53 -3.51 1.95
N ILE A 151 1.21 -3.36 0.82
CA ILE A 151 2.48 -4.03 0.51
C ILE A 151 3.50 -2.96 0.16
N THR A 152 4.65 -2.98 0.86
CA THR A 152 5.77 -2.06 0.65
C THR A 152 7.07 -2.82 0.49
N GLY A 153 8.06 -2.19 -0.17
CA GLY A 153 9.42 -2.69 -0.29
C GLY A 153 10.13 -2.08 -1.49
N ILE A 154 11.38 -2.52 -1.74
CA ILE A 154 12.13 -2.14 -2.93
C ILE A 154 12.43 -3.38 -3.76
N ILE A 155 12.13 -3.29 -5.06
CA ILE A 155 12.55 -4.27 -6.07
C ILE A 155 13.81 -3.74 -6.74
N ASN A 156 14.84 -4.58 -6.83
CA ASN A 156 16.00 -4.35 -7.68
C ASN A 156 15.80 -5.12 -8.99
N ILE A 157 16.00 -4.42 -10.11
CA ILE A 157 16.14 -5.04 -11.44
C ILE A 157 17.57 -4.86 -11.94
N SER A 158 18.14 -5.88 -12.57
CA SER A 158 19.53 -5.83 -13.04
C SER A 158 19.75 -6.67 -14.29
N ASN A 159 20.61 -6.20 -15.20
CA ASN A 159 21.11 -6.98 -16.34
C ASN A 159 22.57 -7.44 -16.15
N GLY A 160 23.07 -7.42 -14.91
CA GLY A 160 24.44 -7.81 -14.54
C GLY A 160 25.45 -6.66 -14.62
N ASN A 161 25.23 -5.66 -15.47
CA ASN A 161 26.11 -4.49 -15.60
C ASN A 161 25.50 -3.24 -14.95
N TRP A 162 24.18 -3.10 -15.06
CA TRP A 162 23.42 -1.98 -14.49
C TRP A 162 22.26 -2.51 -13.66
N SER A 163 21.90 -1.76 -12.62
CA SER A 163 20.77 -2.06 -11.77
C SER A 163 19.94 -0.83 -11.46
N LYS A 164 18.64 -1.03 -11.22
CA LYS A 164 17.72 0.04 -10.83
C LYS A 164 16.78 -0.43 -9.74
N ASP A 165 16.59 0.44 -8.76
CA ASP A 165 15.68 0.21 -7.65
C ASP A 165 14.31 0.83 -7.93
N ILE A 166 13.27 0.10 -7.54
CA ILE A 166 11.87 0.42 -7.79
C ILE A 166 11.13 0.30 -6.46
N GLN A 167 10.59 1.43 -5.99
CA GLN A 167 9.78 1.42 -4.79
C GLN A 167 8.41 0.81 -5.08
N VAL A 168 8.03 -0.18 -4.28
CA VAL A 168 6.71 -0.82 -4.29
C VAL A 168 5.85 -0.17 -3.23
N ASN A 169 4.70 0.37 -3.64
CA ASN A 169 3.67 0.89 -2.74
C ASN A 169 2.29 0.46 -3.25
N LEU A 170 1.83 -0.71 -2.82
CA LEU A 170 0.54 -1.26 -3.26
C LEU A 170 -0.46 -1.23 -2.10
N SER A 171 -1.70 -0.85 -2.41
CA SER A 171 -2.82 -0.87 -1.47
C SER A 171 -3.57 -2.19 -1.60
N ILE A 172 -4.00 -2.78 -0.48
CA ILE A 172 -4.95 -3.91 -0.47
C ILE A 172 -6.32 -3.36 -0.09
N ASP A 173 -7.32 -3.59 -0.93
CA ASP A 173 -8.68 -3.14 -0.67
C ASP A 173 -9.24 -3.75 0.62
N LYS A 174 -10.13 -3.00 1.30
CA LYS A 174 -10.78 -3.49 2.52
C LYS A 174 -11.54 -4.78 2.23
N LEU A 175 -11.58 -5.66 3.22
CA LEU A 175 -12.40 -6.86 3.11
C LEU A 175 -13.88 -6.46 3.07
N ILE A 176 -14.59 -6.98 2.07
CA ILE A 176 -16.04 -6.87 2.04
C ILE A 176 -16.63 -7.91 3.00
N ILE A 177 -17.55 -7.48 3.87
CA ILE A 177 -18.48 -8.41 4.51
C ILE A 177 -19.54 -8.71 3.46
N VAL A 178 -19.55 -9.91 2.90
CA VAL A 178 -20.70 -10.37 2.13
C VAL A 178 -21.83 -10.57 3.12
N LYS A 179 -22.63 -9.53 3.32
CA LYS A 179 -23.87 -9.59 4.10
C LYS A 179 -24.91 -10.27 3.24
N ASP A 180 -24.85 -11.60 3.09
CA ASP A 180 -26.07 -12.33 2.79
C ASP A 180 -26.83 -12.53 4.11
N ASN A 181 -27.22 -11.39 4.71
CA ASN A 181 -27.93 -11.29 5.97
C ASN A 181 -29.45 -11.20 5.75
N ALA A 182 -29.91 -11.35 4.51
CA ALA A 182 -31.33 -11.43 4.23
C ALA A 182 -31.92 -12.59 5.02
N VAL A 183 -32.94 -12.30 5.83
CA VAL A 183 -33.61 -13.31 6.63
C VAL A 183 -34.47 -14.13 5.69
N ALA A 184 -34.06 -15.37 5.40
CA ALA A 184 -34.78 -16.28 4.53
C ALA A 184 -35.74 -17.19 5.32
N LYS A 185 -35.43 -17.46 6.60
CA LYS A 185 -36.23 -18.31 7.48
C LYS A 185 -36.18 -17.82 8.92
N LEU A 186 -37.29 -17.99 9.64
CA LEU A 186 -37.38 -17.84 11.08
C LEU A 186 -37.63 -19.19 11.74
N ASP A 187 -37.02 -19.37 12.91
CA ASP A 187 -37.33 -20.45 13.83
C ASP A 187 -37.76 -19.84 15.17
N ALA A 188 -38.89 -20.28 15.70
CA ALA A 188 -39.51 -19.67 16.87
C ALA A 188 -39.85 -20.73 17.91
N GLU A 189 -39.42 -20.50 19.14
CA GLU A 189 -39.68 -21.37 20.30
C GLU A 189 -40.38 -20.58 21.40
N ILE A 190 -41.42 -21.16 21.99
CA ILE A 190 -42.09 -20.60 23.16
C ILE A 190 -41.46 -21.23 24.41
N GLU A 191 -40.80 -20.41 25.20
CA GLU A 191 -40.22 -20.79 26.49
C GLU A 191 -41.07 -20.35 27.67
N GLY A 192 -40.79 -20.96 28.82
CA GLY A 192 -41.39 -20.59 30.09
C GLY A 192 -42.50 -21.51 30.55
N SER A 193 -42.96 -22.49 29.76
CA SER A 193 -43.91 -23.53 30.20
C SER A 193 -43.30 -24.40 31.33
N ASN A 194 -44.09 -24.75 32.35
CA ASN A 194 -43.60 -25.64 33.41
C ASN A 194 -43.40 -27.08 32.90
N SER A 195 -42.78 -27.94 33.70
CA SER A 195 -42.47 -29.34 33.38
C SER A 195 -43.69 -30.20 33.01
N GLU A 196 -44.89 -29.76 33.40
CA GLU A 196 -46.16 -30.43 33.09
C GLU A 196 -46.89 -29.81 31.88
N LYS A 197 -46.27 -28.80 31.22
CA LYS A 197 -46.87 -27.97 30.16
C LYS A 197 -48.20 -27.33 30.55
N LYS A 198 -48.43 -27.13 31.86
CA LYS A 198 -49.61 -26.48 32.41
C LYS A 198 -49.32 -25.02 32.71
N LEU A 199 -50.09 -24.12 32.14
CA LEU A 199 -49.91 -22.69 32.37
C LEU A 199 -50.50 -22.29 33.74
N ILE A 200 -49.77 -21.49 34.51
CA ILE A 200 -50.21 -20.93 35.80
C ILE A 200 -50.42 -19.42 35.68
N ILE A 201 -51.35 -18.88 36.47
CA ILE A 201 -51.66 -17.44 36.47
C ILE A 201 -50.45 -16.65 36.96
N GLY A 202 -50.14 -15.54 36.28
CA GLY A 202 -48.98 -14.69 36.54
C GLY A 202 -47.66 -15.24 35.97
N GLN A 203 -47.68 -16.42 35.33
CA GLN A 203 -46.53 -16.93 34.59
C GLN A 203 -46.28 -16.07 33.36
N VAL A 204 -45.01 -15.77 33.09
CA VAL A 204 -44.62 -15.13 31.83
C VAL A 204 -44.04 -16.19 30.91
N ILE A 205 -44.59 -16.30 29.71
CA ILE A 205 -44.02 -17.07 28.60
C ILE A 205 -43.42 -16.13 27.57
N THR A 206 -42.38 -16.57 26.88
CA THR A 206 -41.58 -15.73 25.98
C THR A 206 -41.38 -16.44 24.65
N VAL A 207 -41.45 -15.70 23.54
CA VAL A 207 -41.03 -16.21 22.23
C VAL A 207 -39.56 -15.87 22.00
N ASN A 208 -38.75 -16.90 21.75
CA ASN A 208 -37.38 -16.78 21.27
C ASN A 208 -37.34 -17.05 19.77
N ILE A 209 -36.74 -16.11 19.02
CA ILE A 209 -36.66 -16.17 17.55
C ILE A 209 -35.20 -16.26 17.13
N THR A 210 -34.90 -17.19 16.24
CA THR A 210 -33.63 -17.24 15.52
C THR A 210 -33.88 -17.03 14.03
N GLY A 211 -33.16 -16.09 13.42
CA GLY A 211 -33.17 -15.87 11.98
C GLY A 211 -32.09 -16.67 11.27
N TYR A 212 -32.39 -17.12 10.05
CA TYR A 212 -31.44 -17.80 9.17
C TYR A 212 -31.45 -17.20 7.78
N ASN A 213 -30.28 -17.13 7.13
CA ASN A 213 -30.16 -16.78 5.71
C ASN A 213 -30.49 -17.98 4.80
N ALA A 214 -30.45 -17.77 3.49
CA ALA A 214 -30.72 -18.81 2.49
C ALA A 214 -29.74 -20.00 2.55
N ALA A 215 -28.52 -19.76 3.07
CA ALA A 215 -27.51 -20.79 3.30
C ALA A 215 -27.73 -21.58 4.61
N GLY A 216 -28.71 -21.21 5.43
CA GLY A 216 -29.01 -21.85 6.72
C GLY A 216 -28.11 -21.38 7.87
N GLU A 217 -27.37 -20.30 7.71
CA GLU A 217 -26.54 -19.70 8.74
C GLU A 217 -27.35 -18.74 9.62
N LYS A 218 -27.03 -18.68 10.92
CA LYS A 218 -27.72 -17.78 11.85
C LYS A 218 -27.41 -16.32 11.52
N VAL A 219 -28.44 -15.49 11.44
CA VAL A 219 -28.32 -14.04 11.21
C VAL A 219 -28.95 -13.24 12.35
N LYS A 220 -28.37 -12.06 12.62
CA LYS A 220 -28.91 -11.13 13.62
C LYS A 220 -30.18 -10.50 13.07
N LEU A 221 -31.27 -10.60 13.84
CA LEU A 221 -32.55 -9.98 13.52
C LEU A 221 -32.57 -8.52 13.97
N ASP A 222 -33.24 -7.68 13.17
CA ASP A 222 -33.70 -6.36 13.61
C ASP A 222 -34.96 -6.52 14.46
N GLU A 223 -34.81 -6.43 15.78
CA GLU A 223 -35.92 -6.63 16.72
C GLU A 223 -37.08 -5.63 16.53
N SER A 224 -36.82 -4.46 15.94
CA SER A 224 -37.85 -3.44 15.69
C SER A 224 -38.86 -3.83 14.60
N LYS A 225 -38.51 -4.81 13.75
CA LYS A 225 -39.38 -5.33 12.70
C LYS A 225 -40.27 -6.48 13.17
N LEU A 226 -39.94 -7.13 14.28
CA LEU A 226 -40.70 -8.26 14.80
C LEU A 226 -42.05 -7.79 15.34
N LYS A 227 -43.13 -8.39 14.86
CA LYS A 227 -44.48 -8.18 15.37
C LYS A 227 -45.03 -9.48 15.93
N TYR A 228 -45.59 -9.40 17.12
CA TYR A 228 -46.13 -10.54 17.85
C TYR A 228 -47.64 -10.40 17.97
N LYS A 229 -48.36 -11.51 17.87
CA LYS A 229 -49.78 -11.60 18.22
C LYS A 229 -50.05 -12.91 18.93
N TRP A 230 -50.47 -12.83 20.18
CA TRP A 230 -50.80 -13.97 21.02
C TRP A 230 -52.28 -14.29 20.94
N TYR A 231 -52.60 -15.58 20.91
CA TYR A 231 -53.97 -16.08 20.84
C TYR A 231 -54.20 -17.17 21.89
N ALA A 232 -55.32 -17.07 22.61
CA ALA A 232 -55.82 -18.11 23.50
C ALA A 232 -57.12 -18.70 22.92
N ASN A 233 -57.08 -19.99 22.52
CA ASN A 233 -58.15 -20.64 21.74
C ASN A 233 -58.61 -19.80 20.53
N GLY A 234 -57.67 -19.15 19.85
CA GLY A 234 -57.94 -18.32 18.66
C GLY A 234 -58.39 -16.87 18.95
N LYS A 235 -58.60 -16.47 20.21
CA LYS A 235 -58.89 -15.07 20.57
C LYS A 235 -57.59 -14.33 20.88
N GLU A 236 -57.39 -13.15 20.32
CA GLU A 236 -56.20 -12.31 20.58
C GLU A 236 -56.14 -11.87 22.06
N VAL A 237 -54.94 -11.98 22.65
CA VAL A 237 -54.70 -11.72 24.08
C VAL A 237 -53.44 -10.91 24.38
N GLY A 238 -52.59 -10.61 23.39
CA GLY A 238 -51.37 -9.82 23.60
C GLY A 238 -50.60 -9.61 22.29
N ASN A 239 -49.67 -8.67 22.29
CA ASN A 239 -48.93 -8.26 21.09
C ASN A 239 -47.42 -7.98 21.33
N ASP A 240 -46.91 -8.35 22.50
CA ASP A 240 -45.52 -8.20 22.87
C ASP A 240 -44.74 -9.52 22.75
N LYS A 241 -43.40 -9.48 22.83
CA LYS A 241 -42.54 -10.67 22.84
C LYS A 241 -42.87 -11.64 23.99
N ASN A 242 -43.33 -11.09 25.11
CA ASN A 242 -43.66 -11.81 26.32
C ASN A 242 -45.19 -11.78 26.52
N LEU A 243 -45.75 -12.85 27.07
CA LEU A 243 -47.15 -12.93 27.48
C LEU A 243 -47.24 -13.35 28.94
N GLU A 244 -47.90 -12.54 29.76
CA GLU A 244 -48.29 -12.92 31.11
C GLU A 244 -49.63 -13.67 31.08
N ILE A 245 -49.66 -14.86 31.67
CA ILE A 245 -50.85 -15.73 31.71
C ILE A 245 -51.85 -15.18 32.71
N THR A 246 -53.03 -14.82 32.23
CA THR A 246 -54.15 -14.37 33.04
C THR A 246 -55.11 -15.52 33.38
N GLN A 247 -56.02 -15.28 34.32
CA GLN A 247 -57.03 -16.25 34.76
C GLN A 247 -57.87 -16.81 33.60
N ASP A 248 -58.17 -16.01 32.59
CA ASP A 248 -58.97 -16.41 31.42
C ASP A 248 -58.15 -17.13 30.34
N MET A 249 -56.82 -17.25 30.48
CA MET A 249 -55.97 -18.02 29.57
C MET A 249 -55.67 -19.43 30.07
N VAL A 250 -55.92 -19.70 31.36
CA VAL A 250 -55.70 -21.02 31.97
C VAL A 250 -56.51 -22.09 31.22
N ASP A 251 -55.90 -23.26 31.01
CA ASP A 251 -56.45 -24.42 30.29
C ASP A 251 -56.84 -24.13 28.82
N LYS A 252 -56.45 -22.98 28.25
CA LYS A 252 -56.59 -22.69 26.82
C LYS A 252 -55.33 -23.06 26.06
N PHE A 253 -55.52 -23.41 24.79
CA PHE A 253 -54.42 -23.53 23.85
C PHE A 253 -53.87 -22.14 23.52
N ILE A 254 -52.60 -21.92 23.83
CA ILE A 254 -51.90 -20.66 23.54
C ILE A 254 -51.06 -20.84 22.27
N SER A 255 -51.12 -19.83 21.40
CA SER A 255 -50.29 -19.74 20.20
C SER A 255 -49.81 -18.30 20.00
N CYS A 256 -48.69 -18.14 19.31
CA CYS A 256 -48.17 -16.83 18.90
C CYS A 256 -48.00 -16.83 17.39
N ASN A 257 -48.49 -15.78 16.73
CA ASN A 257 -48.17 -15.48 15.35
C ASN A 257 -47.04 -14.44 15.30
N LEU A 258 -46.07 -14.67 14.43
CA LEU A 258 -44.88 -13.84 14.26
C LEU A 258 -44.83 -13.31 12.83
N GLU A 259 -44.66 -12.00 12.68
CA GLU A 259 -44.42 -11.37 11.40
C GLU A 259 -43.03 -10.68 11.41
N TYR A 260 -42.27 -10.85 10.33
CA TYR A 260 -41.02 -10.14 10.06
C TYR A 260 -41.06 -9.63 8.62
N PRO A 261 -41.51 -8.38 8.40
CA PRO A 261 -41.66 -7.84 7.06
C PRO A 261 -40.28 -7.58 6.41
N ASP A 262 -40.17 -7.92 5.13
CA ASP A 262 -39.08 -7.46 4.27
C ASP A 262 -39.10 -5.93 4.18
N GLU A 263 -37.94 -5.31 3.96
CA GLU A 263 -37.90 -3.87 3.69
C GLU A 263 -38.71 -3.56 2.42
N VAL A 264 -39.65 -2.62 2.54
CA VAL A 264 -40.47 -2.11 1.42
C VAL A 264 -39.64 -1.12 0.61
#